data_AF-A0A4S8LZF9-F1
#
_entry.id   AF-A0A4S8LZF9-F1
#
_cell.length_a   1.000
_cell.length_b   1.000
_cell.length_c   1.000
_cell.angle_alpha   90.00
_cell.angle_beta   90.00
_cell.angle_gamma   90.00
#
_symmetry.space_group_name_H-M   'P 1'
#
loop_
_entity.id
_entity.type
_entity.pdbx_description
1 polymer ?
#
loop_
_entity_poly.entity_id
_entity_poly.type
_entity_poly.pdbx_seq_one_letter_code
_entity_poly.pdbx_strand_id
1 'polypeptide(L)' 'YSEFSYSSSDEAPLVKELVIQVRKVIGPFAAPKKVYIVGDLPQTRSGKIMRRIMRKIVASEGDQLGDLSTVAEPSVV' A
#
# COMPACT_ATOMS: atom_id res chain seq x y z
N TYR A 1 0.32 21.51 6.16
CA TYR A 1 0.26 20.03 6.12
C TYR A 1 -0.37 19.59 7.41
N SER A 2 -1.63 19.16 7.38
CA SER A 2 -2.27 18.57 8.56
C SER A 2 -1.54 17.28 8.85
N GLU A 3 -0.90 17.17 10.01
CA GLU A 3 -0.32 15.92 10.49
C GLU A 3 -1.48 14.94 10.68
N PHE A 4 -1.63 14.03 9.73
CA PHE A 4 -2.48 12.86 9.92
C PHE A 4 -1.76 11.98 10.95
N SER A 5 -2.07 12.16 12.23
CA SER A 5 -1.47 11.36 13.31
C SER A 5 -2.14 9.99 13.33
N TYR A 6 -1.48 9.01 12.74
CA TYR A 6 -1.89 7.62 12.83
C TYR A 6 -1.33 6.98 14.11
N SER A 7 -2.21 6.48 14.97
CA SER A 7 -1.85 5.66 16.13
C SER A 7 -2.07 4.19 15.81
N SER A 8 -1.13 3.31 16.19
CA SER A 8 -1.26 1.86 15.99
C SER A 8 -2.48 1.25 16.68
N SER A 9 -3.06 1.92 17.68
CA SER A 9 -4.31 1.51 18.31
C SER A 9 -5.52 1.50 17.35
N ASP A 10 -5.48 2.35 16.33
CA ASP A 10 -6.61 2.59 15.43
C ASP A 10 -6.53 1.73 14.15
N GLU A 11 -5.47 0.94 14.01
CA GLU A 11 -5.22 0.13 12.83
C GLU A 11 -6.32 -0.91 12.57
N ALA A 12 -6.63 -1.71 13.58
CA ALA A 12 -7.62 -2.78 13.46
C ALA A 12 -9.03 -2.27 13.09
N PRO A 13 -9.60 -1.24 13.76
CA PRO A 13 -10.90 -0.70 13.36
C PRO A 13 -10.85 -0.06 11.96
N LEU A 14 -9.78 0.65 11.60
CA LEU A 14 -9.62 1.27 10.28
C LEU A 14 -9.59 0.22 9.15
N VAL A 15 -8.79 -0.83 9.31
CA VAL A 15 -8.70 -1.91 8.32
C VAL A 15 -10.06 -2.57 8.12
N LYS A 16 -10.80 -2.83 9.20
CA LYS A 16 -12.15 -3.40 9.13
C LYS A 16 -13.10 -2.50 8.33
N GLU A 17 -13.07 -1.20 8.58
CA GLU A 17 -13.91 -0.24 7.87
C GLU A 17 -13.60 -0.22 6.37
N LEU A 18 -12.32 -0.13 5.98
CA LEU A 18 -11.90 -0.12 4.59
C LEU A 18 -12.36 -1.38 3.84
N VAL A 19 -12.24 -2.55 4.45
CA VAL A 19 -12.71 -3.82 3.86
C VAL A 19 -14.23 -3.81 3.67
N ILE A 20 -14.99 -3.31 4.65
CA ILE A 20 -16.45 -3.19 4.56
C ILE A 20 -16.85 -2.22 3.45
N GLN A 21 -16.15 -1.09 3.30
CA GLN A 21 -16.42 -0.11 2.25
C GLN A 21 -16.24 -0.73 0.86
N VAL A 22 -15.11 -1.41 0.61
CA VAL A 22 -14.87 -2.08 -0.69
C VAL A 22 -15.93 -3.14 -0.96
N ARG A 23 -16.28 -3.94 0.05
CA ARG A 23 -17.33 -4.96 -0.07
C ARG A 23 -18.69 -4.37 -0.39
N LYS A 24 -19.05 -3.22 0.18
CA LYS A 24 -20.32 -2.52 -0.05
C LYS A 24 -20.39 -1.92 -1.46
N VAL A 25 -19.29 -1.33 -1.94
CA VAL A 25 -19.27 -0.60 -3.23
C VAL A 25 -19.10 -1.55 -4.42
N ILE A 26 -18.26 -2.58 -4.31
CA ILE A 26 -17.91 -3.47 -5.43
C ILE A 26 -18.52 -4.86 -5.26
N GLY A 27 -18.46 -5.41 -4.04
CA GLY A 27 -19.02 -6.71 -3.70
C GLY A 27 -18.06 -7.63 -2.93
N PRO A 28 -18.55 -8.79 -2.45
CA PRO A 28 -17.78 -9.72 -1.62
C PRO A 28 -16.49 -10.25 -2.24
N PHE A 29 -16.45 -10.43 -3.57
CA PHE A 29 -15.29 -10.96 -4.28
C PHE A 29 -14.12 -9.98 -4.37
N ALA A 30 -14.39 -8.67 -4.24
CA ALA A 30 -13.40 -7.61 -4.33
C ALA A 30 -12.83 -7.19 -2.96
N ALA A 31 -13.40 -7.70 -1.87
CA ALA A 31 -12.96 -7.39 -0.52
C ALA A 31 -11.48 -7.79 -0.33
N PRO A 32 -10.59 -6.86 0.06
CA PRO A 32 -9.18 -7.19 0.28
C PRO A 32 -9.03 -8.20 1.41
N LYS A 33 -8.18 -9.21 1.19
CA LYS A 33 -7.83 -10.21 2.24
C LYS A 33 -6.90 -9.63 3.31
N LYS A 34 -6.06 -8.67 2.92
CA LYS A 34 -5.10 -7.97 3.78
C LYS A 34 -5.05 -6.51 3.34
N VAL A 35 -4.89 -5.61 4.30
CA VAL A 35 -4.66 -4.18 4.09
C VAL A 35 -3.39 -3.84 4.85
N TYR A 36 -2.46 -3.16 4.21
CA TYR A 36 -1.22 -2.69 4.82
C TYR A 36 -1.27 -1.17 4.87
N ILE A 37 -1.19 -0.61 6.07
CA ILE A 37 -1.08 0.84 6.28
C ILE A 37 0.41 1.19 6.24
N VAL A 38 0.77 2.13 5.39
CA VAL A 38 2.16 2.55 5.16
C VAL A 38 2.24 4.07 5.13
N GLY A 39 3.39 4.62 5.50
CA GLY A 39 3.61 6.07 5.49
C GLY A 39 3.73 6.66 4.08
N ASP A 40 4.27 5.88 3.13
CA ASP A 40 4.38 6.27 1.73
C ASP A 40 4.31 5.05 0.81
N LEU A 41 4.05 5.29 -0.48
CA LEU A 41 3.99 4.29 -1.53
C LEU A 41 5.19 4.45 -2.48
N PRO A 42 5.72 3.35 -3.02
CA PRO A 42 6.77 3.42 -4.02
C PRO A 42 6.23 4.11 -5.28
N GLN A 43 6.75 5.30 -5.56
CA GLN A 43 6.36 6.13 -6.68
C GLN A 43 7.57 6.49 -7.55
N THR A 44 7.32 6.68 -8.85
CA THR A 44 8.33 7.24 -9.75
C THR A 44 8.53 8.74 -9.48
N ARG A 45 9.62 9.33 -10.01
CA ARG A 45 9.82 10.79 -10.01
C ARG A 45 8.68 11.60 -10.66
N SER A 46 7.79 10.94 -11.40
CA SER A 46 6.59 11.54 -12.01
C SER A 46 5.30 11.33 -11.19
N GLY A 47 5.39 10.75 -9.98
CA GLY A 47 4.25 10.46 -9.10
C GLY A 47 3.46 9.18 -9.44
N LYS A 48 3.87 8.43 -10.48
CA LYS A 48 3.22 7.15 -10.80
C LYS A 48 3.54 6.10 -9.74
N ILE A 49 2.51 5.50 -9.13
CA ILE A 49 2.63 4.38 -8.19
C ILE A 49 3.18 3.13 -8.91
N MET A 50 4.30 2.60 -8.42
CA MET A 50 4.98 1.44 -8.96
C MET A 50 4.38 0.13 -8.42
N ARG A 51 3.17 -0.20 -8.86
CA ARG A 51 2.45 -1.42 -8.45
C ARG A 51 3.24 -2.72 -8.62
N ARG A 52 4.19 -2.77 -9.57
CA ARG A 52 5.05 -3.94 -9.79
C ARG A 52 5.89 -4.29 -8.54
N ILE A 53 6.38 -3.28 -7.83
CA ILE A 53 7.24 -3.44 -6.64
C ILE A 53 6.40 -3.99 -5.49
N MET A 54 5.24 -3.38 -5.23
CA MET A 54 4.32 -3.86 -4.20
C MET A 54 3.90 -5.32 -4.43
N ARG A 55 3.68 -5.75 -5.68
CA ARG A 55 3.39 -7.16 -5.99
C ARG A 55 4.53 -8.10 -5.60
N LYS A 56 5.79 -7.71 -5.86
CA LYS A 56 6.98 -8.50 -5.50
C LYS A 56 7.18 -8.59 -3.99
N ILE A 57 6.99 -7.47 -3.27
CA ILE A 57 7.05 -7.43 -1.80
C ILE A 57 6.01 -8.37 -1.19
N VAL A 58 4.76 -8.30 -1.65
CA VAL A 58 3.69 -9.19 -1.16
C VAL A 58 3.95 -10.66 -1.53
N ALA A 59 4.62 -10.93 -2.66
CA ALA A 59 5.03 -12.27 -3.06
C ALA A 59 6.29 -12.79 -2.32
N SER A 60 6.88 -12.01 -1.42
CA SER A 60 8.16 -12.33 -0.76
C SER A 60 9.35 -12.48 -1.72
N GLU A 61 9.29 -11.77 -2.85
CA GLU A 61 10.33 -11.71 -3.90
C GLU A 61 11.00 -10.32 -3.92
N GLY A 62 11.24 -9.75 -2.74
CA GLY A 62 11.81 -8.40 -2.56
C GLY A 62 13.28 -8.30 -2.97
N ASP A 63 13.96 -9.42 -3.15
CA ASP A 63 15.31 -9.53 -3.71
C ASP A 63 15.33 -9.40 -5.25
N GLN A 64 14.18 -9.61 -5.91
CA GLN A 64 14.03 -9.63 -7.37
C GLN A 64 13.25 -8.42 -7.91
N LEU A 65 13.52 -7.24 -7.37
CA LEU A 65 12.82 -6.00 -7.73
C LEU A 65 13.24 -5.42 -9.08
N GLY A 66 14.37 -5.85 -9.67
CA GLY A 66 14.86 -5.32 -10.94
C GLY A 66 15.18 -3.82 -10.88
N ASP A 67 14.94 -3.08 -11.96
CA ASP A 67 15.37 -1.67 -12.08
C ASP A 67 14.54 -0.68 -11.23
N LEU A 68 15.18 -0.10 -10.22
CA LEU A 68 14.62 0.91 -9.30
C LEU A 68 15.07 2.34 -9.62
N SER A 69 15.80 2.57 -10.72
CA SER A 69 16.38 3.89 -11.06
C SER A 69 15.37 5.03 -11.18
N THR A 70 14.10 4.69 -11.44
CA THR A 70 13.01 5.64 -11.63
C THR A 70 12.21 5.95 -10.36
N VAL A 71 12.46 5.21 -9.27
CA VAL A 71 11.85 5.45 -7.95
C VAL A 71 12.31 6.80 -7.43
N ALA A 72 11.37 7.59 -6.89
CA ALA A 72 11.68 8.89 -6.31
C ALA A 72 12.48 8.76 -5.01
N GLU A 73 12.01 7.89 -4.10
CA GLU A 73 12.63 7.63 -2.80
C GLU A 73 12.90 6.13 -2.63
N PRO A 74 14.15 5.67 -2.85
CA PRO A 74 14.50 4.25 -2.71
C PRO A 74 14.30 3.70 -1.30
N SER A 75 14.30 4.54 -0.27
CA SER A 75 14.08 4.15 1.14
C SER A 75 12.67 3.67 1.45
N VAL A 76 11.70 3.92 0.56
CA VAL A 76 10.30 3.49 0.71
C VAL A 76 10.10 2.01 0.33
N VAL A 77 11.08 1.40 -0.36
CA VAL A 77 11.00 0.06 -0.95
C VAL A 77 11.59 -1.01 -0.04
#